data_AF-A0A4V3E994-F1
#
_entry.id   AF-A0A4V3E994-F1
#
_cell.length_a   1.000
_cell.length_b   1.000
_cell.length_c   1.000
_cell.angle_alpha   90.00
_cell.angle_beta   90.00
_cell.angle_gamma   90.00
#
_symmetry.space_group_name_H-M   'P 1'
#
loop_
_entity.id
_entity.type
_entity.pdbx_description
1 polymer ?
#
loop_
_entity_poly.entity_id
_entity_poly.type
_entity_poly.pdbx_seq_one_letter_code
_entity_poly.pdbx_strand_id
1 'polypeptide(L)'
;MKKILLFLACSTLFIGCSKSDDNGEEIDPVFSQEYTPLKSFQDLESGRYSYAGNKIGDRKTGLITESTLCKKDDFIMIYKEATVALDSISYFNYRRAEDKDKDCEMIFEFPRILRNAKLKQAGIMASVITDDNKVLLTEEEKKENPGKEYKIVRKTHYSGDVEIGYQAGYLRIEDRLSDYSRTSKNEKVYLYFKKD
;
A
#
# COMPACT_ATOMS: atom_id res chain seq x y z
N MET A 1 -16.18 70.94 -7.56
CA MET A 1 -17.43 70.93 -6.74
C MET A 1 -18.60 70.56 -7.65
N LYS A 2 -19.53 69.69 -7.20
CA LYS A 2 -20.59 68.94 -7.94
C LYS A 2 -20.08 67.57 -8.44
N LYS A 3 -20.67 66.40 -8.15
CA LYS A 3 -21.92 66.01 -7.47
C LYS A 3 -21.70 64.71 -6.68
N ILE A 4 -22.23 64.67 -5.46
CA ILE A 4 -22.49 63.44 -4.70
C ILE A 4 -23.83 62.88 -5.20
N LEU A 5 -23.89 61.59 -5.49
CA LEU A 5 -25.16 60.84 -5.53
C LEU A 5 -24.91 59.46 -4.94
N LEU A 6 -25.20 59.40 -3.65
CA LEU A 6 -25.41 58.20 -2.87
C LEU A 6 -26.81 57.68 -3.24
N PHE A 7 -26.91 56.45 -3.74
CA PHE A 7 -28.17 55.71 -3.72
C PHE A 7 -27.93 54.36 -3.05
N LEU A 8 -28.19 54.35 -1.74
CA LEU A 8 -28.42 53.16 -0.95
C LEU A 8 -29.93 52.90 -1.01
N ALA A 9 -30.33 51.73 -1.51
CA ALA A 9 -31.66 51.17 -1.26
C ALA A 9 -31.51 49.66 -1.07
N CYS A 10 -31.69 49.25 0.18
CA CYS A 10 -31.66 47.87 0.66
C CYS A 10 -32.85 47.05 0.15
N SER A 11 -32.58 45.74 0.03
CA SER A 11 -33.43 44.60 0.47
C SER A 11 -34.76 44.39 -0.29
N THR A 12 -35.17 43.19 -0.74
CA THR A 12 -35.11 41.85 -0.12
C THR A 12 -35.40 40.75 -1.16
N LEU A 13 -34.77 39.59 -0.96
CA LEU A 13 -35.28 38.22 -1.16
C LEU A 13 -35.84 37.82 -2.53
N PHE A 14 -35.04 37.05 -3.29
CA PHE A 14 -35.51 35.75 -3.75
C PHE A 14 -34.57 34.68 -3.22
N ILE A 15 -35.11 33.88 -2.30
CA ILE A 15 -34.65 32.54 -1.96
C ILE A 15 -34.85 31.73 -3.25
N GLY A 16 -33.82 31.71 -4.08
CA GLY A 16 -33.64 30.71 -5.12
C GLY A 16 -32.71 29.66 -4.54
N CYS A 17 -33.24 28.72 -3.76
CA CYS A 17 -32.61 27.42 -3.61
C CYS A 17 -32.65 26.76 -5.00
N SER A 18 -31.75 27.14 -5.91
CA SER A 18 -31.33 26.20 -6.94
C SER A 18 -30.55 25.14 -6.17
N LYS A 19 -31.27 24.08 -5.80
CA LYS A 19 -30.66 22.78 -5.65
C LYS A 19 -30.09 22.46 -7.04
N SER A 20 -28.89 22.99 -7.30
CA SER A 20 -28.06 22.48 -8.36
C SER A 20 -27.84 21.04 -7.97
N ASP A 21 -28.45 20.13 -8.73
CA ASP A 21 -27.99 18.76 -8.82
C ASP A 21 -26.57 18.85 -9.39
N ASP A 22 -25.61 19.19 -8.52
CA ASP A 22 -24.19 19.00 -8.78
C ASP A 22 -23.98 17.49 -8.77
N ASN A 23 -24.27 16.87 -9.92
CA ASN A 23 -23.68 15.61 -10.32
C ASN A 23 -22.20 15.84 -10.68
N GLY A 24 -21.47 16.60 -9.86
CA GLY A 24 -20.03 16.62 -9.89
C GLY A 24 -19.60 15.27 -9.34
N GLU A 25 -19.14 14.37 -10.20
CA GLU A 25 -18.45 13.17 -9.75
C GLU A 25 -17.37 13.60 -8.77
N GLU A 26 -17.55 13.26 -7.48
CA GLU A 26 -16.59 13.63 -6.46
C GLU A 26 -15.24 12.98 -6.82
N ILE A 27 -14.30 13.81 -7.24
CA ILE A 27 -13.01 13.41 -7.77
C ILE A 27 -12.19 12.75 -6.66
N ASP A 28 -11.63 11.56 -6.93
CA ASP A 28 -10.74 10.87 -5.99
C ASP A 28 -9.47 11.72 -5.76
N PRO A 29 -9.24 12.28 -4.56
CA PRO A 29 -8.20 13.27 -4.35
C PRO A 29 -6.78 12.69 -4.43
N VAL A 30 -6.63 11.37 -4.36
CA VAL A 30 -5.33 10.67 -4.47
C VAL A 30 -5.15 10.13 -5.87
N PHE A 31 -6.13 9.37 -6.38
CA PHE A 31 -5.98 8.72 -7.68
C PHE A 31 -6.08 9.68 -8.88
N SER A 32 -6.71 10.85 -8.71
CA SER A 32 -6.72 11.89 -9.75
C SER A 32 -5.39 12.62 -9.91
N GLN A 33 -4.48 12.49 -8.94
CA GLN A 33 -3.18 13.14 -9.00
C GLN A 33 -2.26 12.43 -9.99
N GLU A 34 -1.30 13.19 -10.53
CA GLU A 34 -0.31 12.67 -11.45
C GLU A 34 0.49 11.53 -10.81
N TYR A 35 0.59 10.42 -11.53
CA TYR A 35 1.46 9.31 -11.17
C TYR A 35 2.88 9.58 -11.66
N THR A 36 3.82 9.60 -10.73
CA THR A 36 5.25 9.72 -11.01
C THR A 36 5.92 8.34 -10.92
N PRO A 37 6.34 7.73 -12.04
CA PRO A 37 6.97 6.42 -12.02
C PRO A 37 8.33 6.46 -11.29
N LEU A 38 8.63 5.42 -10.49
CA LEU A 38 9.92 5.29 -9.84
C LEU A 38 11.03 5.09 -10.88
N LYS A 39 12.11 5.87 -10.83
CA LYS A 39 13.19 5.83 -11.82
C LYS A 39 14.33 4.89 -11.40
N SER A 40 14.64 4.84 -10.12
CA SER A 40 15.61 3.93 -9.52
C SER A 40 15.10 3.40 -8.18
N PHE A 41 15.46 2.17 -7.80
CA PHE A 41 15.23 1.68 -6.44
C PHE A 41 16.01 2.52 -5.42
N GLN A 42 17.13 3.11 -5.86
CA GLN A 42 17.92 4.04 -5.07
C GLN A 42 17.18 5.34 -4.75
N ASP A 43 16.12 5.68 -5.49
CA ASP A 43 15.32 6.87 -5.23
C ASP A 43 14.30 6.64 -4.09
N LEU A 44 14.05 5.39 -3.69
CA LEU A 44 13.25 5.11 -2.48
C LEU A 44 14.05 5.48 -1.25
N GLU A 45 13.46 5.94 -0.16
CA GLU A 45 14.19 6.06 1.09
C GLU A 45 14.22 4.69 1.80
N SER A 46 15.33 4.34 2.46
CA SER A 46 15.38 3.12 3.27
C SER A 46 14.51 3.26 4.51
N GLY A 47 14.03 2.13 5.02
CA GLY A 47 13.31 2.07 6.30
C GLY A 47 11.79 1.96 6.14
N ARG A 48 11.08 2.42 7.17
CA ARG A 48 9.65 2.16 7.38
C ARG A 48 8.76 3.13 6.60
N TYR A 49 7.74 2.56 5.96
CA TYR A 49 6.60 3.30 5.42
C TYR A 49 5.29 2.68 5.94
N SER A 50 4.48 3.47 6.64
CA SER A 50 3.17 3.04 7.12
C SER A 50 2.14 2.98 5.99
N TYR A 51 1.25 1.99 6.05
CA TYR A 51 0.15 1.85 5.12
C TYR A 51 -0.82 3.04 5.24
N ALA A 52 -1.16 3.64 4.10
CA ALA A 52 -2.02 4.81 4.01
C ALA A 52 -3.39 4.49 3.40
N GLY A 53 -3.52 3.40 2.65
CA GLY A 53 -4.76 3.03 1.99
C GLY A 53 -4.56 2.21 0.73
N ASN A 54 -5.67 1.92 0.04
CA ASN A 54 -5.64 1.16 -1.20
C ASN A 54 -6.68 1.65 -2.21
N LYS A 55 -6.44 1.30 -3.48
CA LYS A 55 -7.41 1.43 -4.56
C LYS A 55 -7.68 0.05 -5.16
N ILE A 56 -8.95 -0.30 -5.30
CA ILE A 56 -9.40 -1.57 -5.86
C ILE A 56 -10.24 -1.30 -7.12
N GLY A 57 -9.69 -1.64 -8.29
CA GLY A 57 -10.37 -1.41 -9.58
C GLY A 57 -10.79 0.05 -9.74
N ASP A 58 -12.03 0.26 -10.16
CA ASP A 58 -12.57 1.59 -10.44
C ASP A 58 -13.09 2.31 -9.18
N ARG A 59 -13.04 1.68 -8.01
CA ARG A 59 -13.45 2.31 -6.74
C ARG A 59 -12.53 3.46 -6.38
N LYS A 60 -13.06 4.45 -5.65
CA LYS A 60 -12.23 5.51 -5.06
C LYS A 60 -11.19 4.92 -4.10
N THR A 61 -10.08 5.62 -3.96
CA THR A 61 -9.01 5.31 -3.02
C THR A 61 -9.55 5.40 -1.61
N GLY A 62 -9.50 4.28 -0.89
CA GLY A 62 -9.82 4.22 0.52
C GLY A 62 -8.58 4.55 1.33
N LEU A 63 -8.46 5.80 1.79
CA LEU A 63 -7.42 6.18 2.75
C LEU A 63 -7.84 5.75 4.16
N ILE A 64 -6.85 5.34 4.97
CA ILE A 64 -7.05 5.21 6.40
C ILE A 64 -7.10 6.63 6.98
N THR A 65 -8.31 7.14 7.17
CA THR A 65 -8.54 8.46 7.77
C THR A 65 -8.68 8.36 9.28
N GLU A 66 -9.39 7.36 9.79
CA GLU A 66 -9.42 6.91 11.18
C GLU A 66 -9.82 5.42 11.20
N SER A 67 -9.14 4.58 11.98
CA SER A 67 -9.39 3.13 11.92
C SER A 67 -9.19 2.43 13.27
N THR A 68 -10.21 1.67 13.68
CA THR A 68 -10.12 0.61 14.69
C THR A 68 -9.71 -0.74 14.09
N LEU A 69 -9.35 -0.77 12.80
CA LEU A 69 -8.90 -1.95 12.07
C LEU A 69 -7.37 -2.08 12.13
N CYS A 70 -6.90 -3.32 12.24
CA CYS A 70 -5.48 -3.70 12.25
C CYS A 70 -4.71 -3.26 11.00
N LYS A 71 -5.41 -2.90 9.92
CA LYS A 71 -4.79 -2.36 8.71
C LYS A 71 -3.99 -1.08 8.94
N LYS A 72 -4.27 -0.32 10.00
CA LYS A 72 -3.44 0.84 10.38
C LYS A 72 -2.03 0.43 10.83
N ASP A 73 -1.86 -0.82 11.25
CA ASP A 73 -0.59 -1.36 11.72
C ASP A 73 0.23 -1.95 10.57
N ASP A 74 -0.35 -2.05 9.36
CA ASP A 74 0.35 -2.49 8.14
C ASP A 74 1.50 -1.52 7.80
N PHE A 75 2.63 -2.07 7.40
CA PHE A 75 3.76 -1.28 6.91
C PHE A 75 4.64 -2.08 5.97
N ILE A 76 5.42 -1.35 5.17
CA ILE A 76 6.55 -1.93 4.44
C ILE A 76 7.88 -1.45 5.01
N MET A 77 8.89 -2.29 4.87
CA MET A 77 10.29 -1.96 5.11
C MET A 77 11.06 -2.03 3.80
N ILE A 78 11.68 -0.91 3.43
CA ILE A 78 12.59 -0.82 2.29
C ILE A 78 14.01 -1.13 2.78
N TYR A 79 14.59 -2.21 2.25
CA TYR A 79 15.97 -2.58 2.50
C TYR A 79 16.79 -2.33 1.23
N LYS A 80 17.84 -1.51 1.37
CA LYS A 80 18.81 -1.23 0.31
C LYS A 80 20.15 -1.87 0.62
N GLU A 81 20.82 -2.36 -0.42
CA GLU A 81 22.26 -2.66 -0.46
C GLU A 81 22.84 -3.22 0.85
N ALA A 82 22.26 -4.30 1.35
CA ALA A 82 22.92 -5.04 2.42
C ALA A 82 24.09 -5.83 1.81
N THR A 83 25.22 -5.89 2.51
CA THR A 83 26.43 -6.66 2.14
C THR A 83 26.16 -8.15 1.86
N VAL A 84 24.96 -8.63 2.18
CA VAL A 84 24.51 -10.02 2.09
C VAL A 84 23.17 -10.18 1.36
N ALA A 85 22.48 -9.09 0.95
CA ALA A 85 21.15 -9.18 0.34
C ALA A 85 20.89 -8.12 -0.76
N LEU A 86 20.21 -8.57 -1.83
CA LEU A 86 19.64 -7.72 -2.87
C LEU A 86 18.56 -6.78 -2.30
N ASP A 87 18.39 -5.62 -2.94
CA ASP A 87 17.29 -4.69 -2.69
C ASP A 87 15.94 -5.41 -2.58
N SER A 88 15.20 -5.10 -1.51
CA SER A 88 13.95 -5.80 -1.20
C SER A 88 12.95 -4.94 -0.42
N ILE A 89 11.69 -5.33 -0.52
CA ILE A 89 10.57 -4.73 0.22
C ILE A 89 9.90 -5.84 1.04
N SER A 90 9.87 -5.70 2.35
CA SER A 90 9.10 -6.60 3.23
C SER A 90 7.78 -5.95 3.59
N TYR A 91 6.67 -6.66 3.42
CA TYR A 91 5.34 -6.22 3.81
C TYR A 91 4.85 -6.97 5.05
N PHE A 92 4.56 -6.19 6.09
CA PHE A 92 3.99 -6.65 7.34
C PHE A 92 2.49 -6.34 7.27
N ASN A 93 1.70 -7.39 7.00
CA ASN A 93 0.26 -7.31 6.84
C ASN A 93 -0.40 -7.87 8.10
N TYR A 94 -1.31 -7.11 8.69
CA TYR A 94 -2.01 -7.41 9.93
C TYR A 94 -3.50 -7.62 9.71
N ARG A 95 -4.05 -8.51 10.53
CA ARG A 95 -5.49 -8.77 10.66
C ARG A 95 -5.87 -8.75 12.13
N ARG A 96 -7.18 -8.72 12.40
CA ARG A 96 -7.69 -8.93 13.74
C ARG A 96 -7.25 -10.31 14.24
N ALA A 97 -6.69 -10.37 15.44
CA ALA A 97 -6.29 -11.65 16.01
C ALA A 97 -7.51 -12.53 16.30
N GLU A 98 -7.33 -13.84 16.12
CA GLU A 98 -8.33 -14.83 16.55
C GLU A 98 -8.30 -14.99 18.09
N ASP A 99 -7.12 -14.78 18.68
CA ASP A 99 -6.90 -14.71 20.12
C ASP A 99 -7.54 -13.44 20.70
N LYS A 100 -8.45 -13.61 21.67
CA LYS A 100 -9.20 -12.50 22.28
C LYS A 100 -8.32 -11.58 23.13
N ASP A 101 -7.13 -12.03 23.52
CA ASP A 101 -6.19 -11.25 24.34
C ASP A 101 -5.25 -10.37 23.48
N LYS A 102 -5.38 -10.42 22.14
CA LYS A 102 -4.64 -9.60 21.20
C LYS A 102 -5.59 -8.85 20.29
N ASP A 103 -5.27 -7.59 20.00
CA ASP A 103 -6.07 -6.80 19.06
C ASP A 103 -5.76 -7.20 17.60
N CYS A 104 -4.47 -7.28 17.27
CA CYS A 104 -3.99 -7.49 15.91
C CYS A 104 -2.83 -8.50 15.86
N GLU A 105 -2.77 -9.28 14.79
CA GLU A 105 -1.69 -10.23 14.52
C GLU A 105 -1.26 -10.16 13.04
N MET A 106 -0.01 -10.53 12.76
CA MET A 106 0.44 -10.67 11.37
C MET A 106 -0.30 -11.82 10.71
N ILE A 107 -0.75 -11.61 9.47
CA ILE A 107 -1.42 -12.65 8.66
C ILE A 107 -0.44 -13.80 8.36
N PHE A 108 0.82 -13.48 8.17
CA PHE A 108 1.87 -14.42 7.82
C PHE A 108 2.85 -14.56 8.99
N GLU A 109 3.40 -15.76 9.18
CA GLU A 109 4.41 -16.02 10.22
C GLU A 109 5.66 -15.15 10.03
N PHE A 110 6.04 -14.92 8.77
CA PHE A 110 7.10 -13.99 8.36
C PHE A 110 6.51 -12.98 7.37
N PRO A 111 7.05 -11.75 7.29
CA PRO A 111 6.57 -10.77 6.32
C PRO A 111 6.73 -11.30 4.90
N ARG A 112 5.75 -11.01 4.05
CA ARG A 112 5.86 -11.32 2.62
C ARG A 112 6.90 -10.41 1.99
N ILE A 113 7.80 -10.97 1.20
CA ILE A 113 8.95 -10.22 0.69
C ILE A 113 8.91 -10.14 -0.82
N LEU A 114 8.95 -8.91 -1.33
CA LEU A 114 9.31 -8.61 -2.71
C LEU A 114 10.84 -8.63 -2.81
N ARG A 115 11.37 -9.69 -3.41
CA ARG A 115 12.80 -9.95 -3.57
C ARG A 115 13.26 -9.62 -4.98
N ASN A 116 14.58 -9.43 -5.10
CA ASN A 116 15.28 -9.20 -6.36
C ASN A 116 14.68 -8.01 -7.11
N ALA A 117 14.36 -6.95 -6.37
CA ALA A 117 13.72 -5.74 -6.88
C ALA A 117 14.63 -5.09 -7.93
N LYS A 118 14.26 -5.22 -9.22
CA LYS A 118 15.00 -4.62 -10.32
C LYS A 118 14.06 -3.85 -11.23
N LEU A 119 14.23 -2.54 -11.30
CA LEU A 119 13.51 -1.73 -12.28
C LEU A 119 13.97 -2.10 -13.69
N LYS A 120 13.03 -2.57 -14.50
CA LYS A 120 13.24 -2.83 -15.94
C LYS A 120 13.14 -1.54 -16.74
N GLN A 121 12.25 -0.66 -16.32
CA GLN A 121 12.02 0.68 -16.82
C GLN A 121 11.39 1.53 -15.72
N ALA A 122 11.28 2.83 -15.95
CA ALA A 122 10.61 3.72 -15.00
C ALA A 122 9.20 3.18 -14.67
N GLY A 123 8.93 3.00 -13.39
CA GLY A 123 7.64 2.58 -12.87
C GLY A 123 7.37 1.08 -12.88
N ILE A 124 8.25 0.25 -13.46
CA ILE A 124 8.02 -1.21 -13.61
C ILE A 124 9.19 -1.99 -13.03
N MET A 125 8.91 -2.73 -11.96
CA MET A 125 9.89 -3.49 -11.20
C MET A 125 9.68 -5.00 -11.34
N ALA A 126 10.67 -5.67 -11.94
CA ALA A 126 10.73 -7.12 -11.94
C ALA A 126 10.98 -7.62 -10.53
N SER A 127 10.18 -8.58 -10.09
CA SER A 127 10.12 -8.99 -8.69
C SER A 127 9.75 -10.45 -8.54
N VAL A 128 10.29 -11.09 -7.49
CA VAL A 128 9.82 -12.39 -7.00
C VAL A 128 9.27 -12.18 -5.61
N ILE A 129 7.98 -12.45 -5.42
CA ILE A 129 7.30 -12.28 -4.14
C ILE A 129 7.19 -13.64 -3.46
N THR A 130 7.65 -13.72 -2.22
CA THR A 130 7.80 -14.98 -1.51
C THR A 130 7.30 -14.91 -0.08
N ASP A 131 6.77 -16.03 0.40
CA ASP A 131 6.45 -16.29 1.80
C ASP A 131 7.47 -17.29 2.34
N ASP A 132 8.05 -16.99 3.50
CA ASP A 132 8.89 -17.92 4.24
C ASP A 132 8.02 -18.55 5.36
N ASN A 133 8.15 -19.85 5.62
CA ASN A 133 7.34 -20.58 6.61
C ASN A 133 8.22 -21.55 7.40
N LYS A 134 7.93 -21.74 8.70
CA LYS A 134 8.56 -22.82 9.46
C LYS A 134 7.94 -24.16 9.10
N VAL A 135 8.80 -25.15 8.86
CA VAL A 135 8.40 -26.55 8.70
C VAL A 135 9.22 -27.37 9.68
N LEU A 136 8.54 -28.15 10.52
CA LEU A 136 9.19 -29.03 11.48
C LEU A 136 10.11 -30.02 10.76
N LEU A 137 11.29 -30.25 11.33
CA LEU A 137 12.22 -31.24 10.80
C LEU A 137 11.70 -32.66 11.04
N THR A 138 11.95 -33.57 10.08
CA THR A 138 11.74 -35.00 10.32
C THR A 138 12.77 -35.55 11.31
N GLU A 139 12.55 -36.74 11.85
CA GLU A 139 13.50 -37.37 12.78
C GLU A 139 14.86 -37.64 12.12
N GLU A 140 14.90 -37.89 10.82
CA GLU A 140 16.13 -37.98 10.03
C GLU A 140 16.83 -36.63 9.93
N GLU A 141 16.11 -35.57 9.58
CA GLU A 141 16.68 -34.22 9.45
C GLU A 141 17.19 -33.67 10.79
N LYS A 142 16.53 -34.03 11.90
CA LYS A 142 16.99 -33.69 13.27
C LYS A 142 18.29 -34.39 13.64
N LYS A 143 18.51 -35.64 13.17
CA LYS A 143 19.79 -36.34 13.36
C LYS A 143 20.92 -35.65 12.59
N GLU A 144 20.63 -35.13 11.40
CA GLU A 144 21.60 -34.38 10.58
C GLU A 144 21.82 -32.95 11.09
N ASN A 145 20.82 -32.36 11.74
CA ASN A 145 20.83 -30.99 12.25
C ASN A 145 20.49 -30.95 13.75
N PRO A 146 21.37 -31.50 14.62
CA PRO A 146 21.11 -31.57 16.05
C PRO A 146 20.88 -30.18 16.63
N GLY A 147 19.81 -30.04 17.44
CA GLY A 147 19.42 -28.79 18.09
C GLY A 147 18.54 -27.86 17.25
N LYS A 148 18.20 -28.21 16.00
CA LYS A 148 17.19 -27.49 15.22
C LYS A 148 15.85 -28.21 15.29
N GLU A 149 14.77 -27.45 15.46
CA GLU A 149 13.40 -28.00 15.48
C GLU A 149 12.66 -27.83 14.15
N TYR A 150 13.05 -26.81 13.37
CA TYR A 150 12.42 -26.46 12.11
C TYR A 150 13.45 -26.01 11.07
N LYS A 151 13.03 -26.07 9.80
CA LYS A 151 13.66 -25.37 8.67
C LYS A 151 12.73 -24.28 8.15
N ILE A 152 13.32 -23.28 7.49
CA ILE A 152 12.56 -22.28 6.74
C ILE A 152 12.36 -22.80 5.31
N VAL A 153 11.11 -22.92 4.90
CA VAL A 153 10.76 -23.24 3.51
C VAL A 153 10.17 -21.99 2.85
N ARG A 154 10.74 -21.64 1.70
CA ARG A 154 10.30 -20.52 0.88
C ARG A 154 9.28 -20.97 -0.17
N LYS A 155 8.16 -20.27 -0.24
CA LYS A 155 7.14 -20.45 -1.28
C LYS A 155 7.07 -19.19 -2.13
N THR A 156 7.18 -19.35 -3.44
CA THR A 156 6.92 -18.25 -4.40
C THR A 156 5.42 -18.03 -4.52
N HIS A 157 4.98 -16.81 -4.23
CA HIS A 157 3.59 -16.38 -4.38
C HIS A 157 3.35 -15.74 -5.76
N TYR A 158 4.31 -14.95 -6.23
CA TYR A 158 4.23 -14.26 -7.51
C TYR A 158 5.63 -14.07 -8.10
N SER A 159 5.73 -14.10 -9.42
CA SER A 159 6.94 -13.77 -10.18
C SER A 159 6.52 -13.00 -11.42
N GLY A 160 7.02 -11.78 -11.58
CA GLY A 160 6.62 -10.91 -12.67
C GLY A 160 6.90 -9.45 -12.40
N ASP A 161 6.18 -8.59 -13.11
CA ASP A 161 6.37 -7.15 -13.09
C ASP A 161 5.34 -6.48 -12.17
N VAL A 162 5.84 -5.60 -11.30
CA VAL A 162 5.05 -4.84 -10.32
C VAL A 162 5.18 -3.36 -10.66
N GLU A 163 4.07 -2.66 -10.76
CA GLU A 163 4.08 -1.20 -10.90
C GLU A 163 4.46 -0.53 -9.57
N ILE A 164 5.37 0.43 -9.60
CA ILE A 164 5.83 1.16 -8.42
C ILE A 164 6.17 2.62 -8.76
N GLY A 165 5.71 3.55 -7.93
CA GLY A 165 5.98 4.96 -8.10
C GLY A 165 5.32 5.79 -7.02
N TYR A 166 5.21 7.09 -7.25
CA TYR A 166 4.57 8.01 -6.33
C TYR A 166 3.29 8.56 -6.92
N GLN A 167 2.28 8.76 -6.09
CA GLN A 167 1.03 9.42 -6.46
C GLN A 167 0.50 10.18 -5.26
N ALA A 168 0.21 11.47 -5.42
CA ALA A 168 -0.21 12.36 -4.34
C ALA A 168 0.72 12.36 -3.10
N GLY A 169 2.03 12.15 -3.29
CA GLY A 169 3.01 12.08 -2.21
C GLY A 169 3.10 10.73 -1.48
N TYR A 170 2.28 9.74 -1.85
CA TYR A 170 2.36 8.38 -1.33
C TYR A 170 3.17 7.48 -2.26
N LEU A 171 3.93 6.56 -1.68
CA LEU A 171 4.50 5.44 -2.41
C LEU A 171 3.37 4.48 -2.80
N ARG A 172 3.16 4.29 -4.09
CA ARG A 172 2.15 3.41 -4.69
C ARG A 172 2.82 2.15 -5.21
N ILE A 173 2.30 0.98 -4.85
CA ILE A 173 2.78 -0.32 -5.32
C ILE A 173 1.57 -1.13 -5.83
N GLU A 174 1.68 -1.75 -7.01
CA GLU A 174 0.68 -2.74 -7.45
C GLU A 174 0.61 -3.88 -6.44
N ASP A 175 -0.59 -4.17 -5.97
CA ASP A 175 -0.81 -5.10 -4.88
C ASP A 175 -0.64 -6.56 -5.32
N ARG A 176 0.57 -7.07 -5.19
CA ARG A 176 0.88 -8.50 -5.25
C ARG A 176 1.35 -9.02 -3.88
N LEU A 177 1.15 -8.22 -2.84
CA LEU A 177 1.73 -8.40 -1.51
C LEU A 177 0.67 -8.70 -0.45
N SER A 178 -0.53 -8.12 -0.54
CA SER A 178 -1.59 -8.42 0.41
C SER A 178 -2.17 -9.83 0.21
N ASP A 179 -3.03 -10.22 1.15
CA ASP A 179 -3.88 -11.40 1.09
C ASP A 179 -5.16 -11.17 0.26
N TYR A 180 -5.29 -10.02 -0.41
CA TYR A 180 -6.43 -9.70 -1.24
C TYR A 180 -6.57 -10.69 -2.41
N SER A 181 -7.73 -11.35 -2.46
CA SER A 181 -8.12 -12.22 -3.55
C SER A 181 -8.83 -11.42 -4.64
N ARG A 182 -8.18 -11.31 -5.81
CA ARG A 182 -8.74 -10.59 -6.95
C ARG A 182 -10.02 -11.25 -7.47
N THR A 183 -10.96 -10.42 -7.85
CA THR A 183 -12.24 -10.85 -8.44
C THR A 183 -12.13 -11.11 -9.95
N SER A 184 -11.14 -10.49 -10.62
CA SER A 184 -10.85 -10.73 -12.03
C SER A 184 -9.34 -10.74 -12.31
N LYS A 185 -8.93 -11.40 -13.40
CA LYS A 185 -7.51 -11.51 -13.80
C LYS A 185 -6.87 -10.15 -14.12
N ASN A 186 -7.67 -9.19 -14.56
CA ASN A 186 -7.21 -7.87 -15.00
C ASN A 186 -7.43 -6.78 -13.93
N GLU A 187 -7.92 -7.14 -12.74
CA GLU A 187 -8.15 -6.20 -11.65
C GLU A 187 -6.81 -5.59 -11.19
N LYS A 188 -6.69 -4.28 -11.37
CA LYS A 188 -5.60 -3.47 -10.85
C LYS A 188 -5.94 -3.02 -9.44
N VAL A 189 -5.05 -3.37 -8.52
CA VAL A 189 -5.15 -3.04 -7.10
C VAL A 189 -3.84 -2.39 -6.72
N TYR A 190 -3.90 -1.30 -5.96
CA TYR A 190 -2.73 -0.56 -5.53
C TYR A 190 -2.77 -0.36 -4.02
N LEU A 191 -1.63 -0.55 -3.37
CA LEU A 191 -1.39 -0.18 -1.99
C LEU A 191 -0.64 1.15 -1.97
N TYR A 192 -1.02 2.03 -1.04
CA TYR A 192 -0.38 3.32 -0.81
C TYR A 192 0.27 3.32 0.56
N PHE A 193 1.49 3.85 0.62
CA PHE A 193 2.28 3.94 1.82
C PHE A 193 2.85 5.35 1.98
N LYS A 194 2.93 5.81 3.24
CA LYS A 194 3.54 7.08 3.60
C LYS A 194 4.84 6.81 4.35
N LYS A 195 5.89 7.56 4.01
CA LYS A 195 7.14 7.48 4.76
C LYS A 195 6.91 8.00 6.18
N ASP A 196 7.36 7.23 7.17
CA ASP A 196 7.38 7.62 8.59
C ASP A 196 8.49 8.63 8.89
#